data_AF-A0A2W5ZAD7-F1
#
_entry.id   AF-A0A2W5ZAD7-F1
#
_cell.length_a   1.000
_cell.length_b   1.000
_cell.length_c   1.000
_cell.angle_alpha   90.00
_cell.angle_beta   90.00
_cell.angle_gamma   90.00
#
_symmetry.space_group_name_H-M   'P 1'
#
loop_
_entity.id
_entity.type
_entity.pdbx_description
1 polymer ?
#
loop_
_entity_poly.entity_id
_entity_poly.type
_entity_poly.pdbx_seq_one_letter_code
_entity_poly.pdbx_strand_id
1 'polypeptide(L)'
;KWYVEQALQAGVGFINAIPVFIGREPYWQRRFAERGLPIIGDDIKSQVGATITHRVLTRLFMDRGVRIDRTYQLNFGGNTDFLNMLERERLESKKISKTNAVTSMIDYPIDADNVHVGPSDYVPWLKDRKWCHIRMEGTTYGDVPLNLELKLEVWDSPNSAGVITDAIRCLRLGIDRGLTGTLVAPSAYFMKSPPLQIHDDVARERVEAFIRGDENETLVGTEGSRERRGGRSRSRVAKAALAAGATS
;
A
#
# COMPACT_ATOMS: atom_id res chain seq x y z
N LYS A 1 -17.19 -0.05 11.01
CA LYS A 1 -18.44 -0.48 10.34
C LYS A 1 -19.66 0.33 10.81
N TRP A 2 -20.02 0.35 12.11
CA TRP A 2 -21.13 1.21 12.59
C TRP A 2 -21.03 2.69 12.15
N TYR A 3 -19.88 3.34 12.31
CA TYR A 3 -19.65 4.72 11.85
C TYR A 3 -19.81 4.90 10.32
N VAL A 4 -19.52 3.87 9.53
CA VAL A 4 -19.68 3.92 8.06
C VAL A 4 -21.16 3.96 7.70
N GLU A 5 -22.00 3.20 8.42
CA GLU A 5 -23.46 3.26 8.25
C GLU A 5 -24.02 4.63 8.63
N GLN A 6 -23.52 5.25 9.70
CA GLN A 6 -23.93 6.60 10.09
C GLN A 6 -23.54 7.65 9.03
N ALA A 7 -22.34 7.53 8.44
CA ALA A 7 -21.91 8.40 7.35
C ALA A 7 -22.82 8.27 6.11
N LEU A 8 -23.20 7.04 5.74
CA LEU A 8 -24.15 6.81 4.64
C LEU A 8 -25.53 7.42 4.93
N GLN A 9 -26.03 7.30 6.16
CA GLN A 9 -27.30 7.90 6.58
C GLN A 9 -27.26 9.43 6.54
N ALA A 10 -26.14 10.03 6.95
CA ALA A 10 -25.94 11.48 6.93
C ALA A 10 -25.72 12.05 5.51
N GLY A 11 -25.50 11.20 4.50
CA GLY A 11 -25.27 11.66 3.13
C GLY A 11 -23.86 12.25 2.92
N VAL A 12 -22.85 11.76 3.65
CA VAL A 12 -21.48 12.30 3.57
C VAL A 12 -20.51 11.28 2.96
N GLY A 13 -19.54 11.78 2.17
CA GLY A 13 -18.41 10.97 1.73
C GLY A 13 -17.55 10.50 2.92
N PHE A 14 -16.77 9.43 2.72
CA PHE A 14 -16.05 8.79 3.83
C PHE A 14 -14.56 8.58 3.50
N ILE A 15 -13.70 8.72 4.51
CA ILE A 15 -12.27 8.38 4.41
C ILE A 15 -11.94 7.39 5.51
N ASN A 16 -11.44 6.23 5.13
CA ASN A 16 -11.05 5.20 6.08
C ASN A 16 -9.53 5.19 6.30
N ALA A 17 -9.08 5.89 7.34
CA ALA A 17 -7.66 5.99 7.70
C ALA A 17 -7.12 4.81 8.53
N ILE A 18 -7.96 3.81 8.85
CA ILE A 18 -7.62 2.66 9.71
C ILE A 18 -7.60 1.35 8.91
N PRO A 19 -7.00 0.25 9.40
CA PRO A 19 -6.78 -0.97 8.62
C PRO A 19 -8.00 -1.90 8.48
N VAL A 20 -9.14 -1.53 9.04
CA VAL A 20 -10.38 -2.30 8.83
C VAL A 20 -10.79 -2.12 7.38
N PHE A 21 -11.01 -3.20 6.64
CA PHE A 21 -11.35 -3.11 5.22
C PHE A 21 -12.76 -2.54 5.02
N ILE A 22 -12.86 -1.46 4.23
CA ILE A 22 -14.10 -0.79 3.83
C ILE A 22 -13.99 -0.41 2.35
N GLY A 23 -13.10 0.52 1.98
CA GLY A 23 -12.95 1.04 0.62
C GLY A 23 -12.51 -0.03 -0.39
N ARG A 24 -11.89 -1.12 0.06
CA ARG A 24 -11.57 -2.27 -0.80
C ARG A 24 -12.66 -3.34 -0.90
N GLU A 25 -13.66 -3.33 -0.02
CA GLU A 25 -14.70 -4.36 -0.02
C GLU A 25 -15.80 -3.99 -1.03
N PRO A 26 -16.13 -4.86 -2.01
CA PRO A 26 -17.19 -4.61 -2.98
C PRO A 26 -18.55 -4.30 -2.36
N TYR A 27 -18.83 -4.82 -1.16
CA TYR A 27 -20.04 -4.52 -0.41
C TYR A 27 -20.17 -3.03 -0.09
N TRP A 28 -19.14 -2.40 0.48
CA TRP A 28 -19.19 -0.98 0.82
C TRP A 28 -19.11 -0.10 -0.43
N GLN A 29 -18.32 -0.49 -1.42
CA GLN A 29 -18.27 0.19 -2.72
C GLN A 29 -19.68 0.37 -3.32
N ARG A 30 -20.48 -0.71 -3.36
CA ARG A 30 -21.88 -0.67 -3.84
C ARG A 30 -22.75 0.26 -3.01
N ARG A 31 -22.67 0.17 -1.67
CA ARG A 31 -23.47 0.98 -0.75
C ARG A 31 -23.21 2.48 -0.92
N PHE A 32 -21.94 2.86 -1.10
CA PHE A 32 -21.56 4.25 -1.39
C PHE A 32 -22.02 4.68 -2.79
N ALA A 33 -21.88 3.80 -3.79
CA ALA A 33 -22.36 4.06 -5.15
C ALA A 33 -23.88 4.29 -5.23
N GLU A 34 -24.68 3.42 -4.59
CA GLU A 34 -26.15 3.51 -4.51
C GLU A 34 -26.64 4.80 -3.83
N ARG A 35 -25.85 5.34 -2.89
CA ARG A 35 -26.15 6.58 -2.19
C ARG A 35 -25.61 7.83 -2.89
N GLY A 36 -24.92 7.68 -4.02
CA GLY A 36 -24.32 8.81 -4.72
C GLY A 36 -23.12 9.42 -3.99
N LEU A 37 -22.39 8.62 -3.19
CA LEU A 37 -21.32 9.11 -2.31
C LEU A 37 -19.97 8.46 -2.66
N PRO A 38 -18.85 9.20 -2.58
CA PRO A 38 -17.53 8.64 -2.74
C PRO A 38 -16.92 8.16 -1.41
N ILE A 39 -15.96 7.23 -1.51
CA ILE A 39 -15.14 6.77 -0.40
C ILE A 39 -13.65 6.68 -0.81
N ILE A 40 -12.75 6.93 0.14
CA ILE A 40 -11.29 6.69 0.01
C ILE A 40 -10.85 5.74 1.13
N GLY A 41 -10.08 4.70 0.81
CA GLY A 41 -9.59 3.74 1.81
C GLY A 41 -8.73 2.60 1.22
N ASP A 42 -8.00 1.82 2.02
CA ASP A 42 -7.98 1.78 3.50
C ASP A 42 -6.55 1.85 4.09
N ASP A 43 -6.45 2.27 5.36
CA ASP A 43 -5.20 2.44 6.14
C ASP A 43 -4.30 3.56 5.61
N ILE A 44 -4.22 4.70 6.30
CA ILE A 44 -3.50 5.89 5.81
C ILE A 44 -1.99 5.63 5.63
N LYS A 45 -1.39 6.10 4.53
CA LYS A 45 0.06 6.16 4.35
C LYS A 45 0.62 7.40 5.07
N SER A 46 1.85 7.27 5.56
CA SER A 46 2.63 8.42 6.00
C SER A 46 3.30 9.09 4.78
N GLN A 47 3.58 10.39 4.83
CA GLN A 47 4.33 11.10 3.77
C GLN A 47 5.67 10.42 3.50
N VAL A 48 6.44 10.14 4.55
CA VAL A 48 7.65 9.32 4.50
C VAL A 48 7.62 8.36 5.67
N GLY A 49 7.58 7.06 5.40
CA GLY A 49 7.48 6.05 6.45
C GLY A 49 8.26 4.80 6.12
N ALA A 50 8.41 3.95 7.13
CA ALA A 50 9.16 2.72 7.03
C ALA A 50 8.78 1.86 5.81
N THR A 51 7.47 1.65 5.57
CA THR A 51 7.00 0.80 4.47
C THR A 51 7.35 1.36 3.08
N ILE A 52 7.17 2.67 2.85
CA ILE A 52 7.51 3.26 1.54
C ILE A 52 9.02 3.29 1.33
N THR A 53 9.80 3.63 2.36
CA THR A 53 11.27 3.59 2.30
C THR A 53 11.77 2.18 2.01
N HIS A 54 11.24 1.16 2.69
CA HIS A 54 11.62 -0.23 2.45
C HIS A 54 11.30 -0.65 1.02
N ARG A 55 10.09 -0.35 0.51
CA ARG A 55 9.69 -0.68 -0.87
C ARG A 55 10.59 -0.03 -1.93
N VAL A 56 10.96 1.23 -1.74
CA VAL A 56 11.88 1.95 -2.65
C VAL A 56 13.26 1.30 -2.64
N LEU A 57 13.79 0.95 -1.46
CA LEU A 57 15.09 0.27 -1.36
C LEU A 57 15.05 -1.15 -1.92
N THR A 58 14.00 -1.92 -1.63
CA THR A 58 13.78 -3.25 -2.23
C THR A 58 13.78 -3.16 -3.75
N ARG A 59 13.09 -2.15 -4.31
CA ARG A 59 13.06 -1.95 -5.75
C ARG A 59 14.42 -1.61 -6.32
N LEU A 60 15.17 -0.72 -5.66
CA LEU A 60 16.54 -0.39 -6.07
C LEU A 60 17.43 -1.64 -6.12
N PHE A 61 17.30 -2.55 -5.15
CA PHE A 61 18.05 -3.82 -5.16
C PHE A 61 17.67 -4.65 -6.39
N MET A 62 16.38 -4.84 -6.66
CA MET A 62 15.91 -5.59 -7.83
C MET A 62 16.38 -4.97 -9.15
N ASP A 63 16.21 -3.66 -9.33
CA ASP A 63 16.59 -2.93 -10.55
C ASP A 63 18.09 -2.96 -10.83
N ARG A 64 18.91 -3.16 -9.79
CA ARG A 64 20.38 -3.24 -9.90
C ARG A 64 20.89 -4.68 -9.91
N GLY A 65 20.00 -5.68 -9.93
CA GLY A 65 20.37 -7.10 -9.95
C GLY A 65 20.96 -7.61 -8.63
N VAL A 66 20.69 -6.92 -7.52
CA VAL A 66 21.09 -7.36 -6.18
C VAL A 66 20.02 -8.29 -5.63
N ARG A 67 20.37 -9.54 -5.38
CA ARG A 67 19.46 -10.51 -4.75
C ARG A 67 19.37 -10.20 -3.26
N ILE A 68 18.19 -9.91 -2.74
CA ILE A 68 17.90 -9.86 -1.30
C ILE A 68 17.87 -11.28 -0.74
N ASP A 69 18.66 -11.49 0.32
CA ASP A 69 18.78 -12.71 1.10
C ASP A 69 17.83 -12.71 2.30
N ARG A 70 17.90 -11.64 3.10
CA ARG A 70 17.15 -11.46 4.34
C ARG A 70 16.77 -10.00 4.50
N THR A 71 15.61 -9.76 5.09
CA THR A 71 15.22 -8.39 5.43
C THR A 71 14.37 -8.34 6.69
N TYR A 72 14.55 -7.30 7.48
CA TYR A 72 13.60 -6.95 8.51
C TYR A 72 13.23 -5.47 8.47
N GLN A 73 12.06 -5.19 9.04
CA GLN A 73 11.59 -3.85 9.37
C GLN A 73 11.00 -3.90 10.78
N LEU A 74 11.76 -3.38 11.73
CA LEU A 74 11.34 -3.25 13.13
C LEU A 74 10.78 -1.85 13.34
N ASN A 75 9.56 -1.74 13.89
CA ASN A 75 8.90 -0.44 14.12
C ASN A 75 8.43 -0.33 15.57
N PHE A 76 8.80 0.72 16.28
CA PHE A 76 8.32 0.97 17.64
C PHE A 76 8.10 2.47 17.88
N GLY A 77 7.26 2.78 18.86
CA GLY A 77 6.89 4.15 19.21
C GLY A 77 6.21 4.19 20.57
N GLY A 78 5.82 5.38 21.02
CA GLY A 78 5.28 5.60 22.37
C GLY A 78 3.84 6.12 22.41
N ASN A 79 3.14 6.13 21.27
CA ASN A 79 1.75 6.58 21.22
C ASN A 79 0.80 5.39 21.42
N THR A 80 -0.49 5.70 21.59
CA THR A 80 -1.52 4.69 21.85
C THR A 80 -1.77 3.76 20.67
N ASP A 81 -1.42 4.12 19.42
CA ASP A 81 -1.47 3.17 18.30
C ASP A 81 -0.48 2.04 18.52
N PHE A 82 0.77 2.33 18.94
CA PHE A 82 1.76 1.29 19.28
C PHE A 82 1.33 0.45 20.48
N LEU A 83 0.72 1.06 21.49
CA LEU A 83 0.19 0.31 22.64
C LEU A 83 -0.93 -0.65 22.20
N ASN A 84 -1.86 -0.19 21.37
CA ASN A 84 -2.92 -1.02 20.79
C ASN A 84 -2.36 -2.13 19.88
N MET A 85 -1.15 -1.98 19.34
CA MET A 85 -0.49 -2.99 18.51
C MET A 85 0.19 -4.11 19.32
N LEU A 86 0.39 -3.96 20.63
CA LEU A 86 0.88 -5.05 21.48
C LEU A 86 -0.18 -6.15 21.69
N GLU A 87 -1.46 -5.85 21.48
CA GLU A 87 -2.53 -6.84 21.50
C GLU A 87 -2.39 -7.81 20.32
N ARG A 88 -1.84 -9.00 20.61
CA ARG A 88 -1.42 -10.00 19.61
C ARG A 88 -2.52 -10.45 18.65
N GLU A 89 -3.79 -10.45 19.08
CA GLU A 89 -4.92 -10.86 18.23
C GLU A 89 -5.16 -9.91 17.03
N ARG A 90 -4.74 -8.65 17.12
CA ARG A 90 -4.89 -7.65 16.04
C ARG A 90 -3.69 -7.62 15.08
N LEU A 91 -2.62 -8.35 15.39
CA LEU A 91 -1.37 -8.32 14.62
C LEU A 91 -1.46 -9.08 13.30
N GLU A 92 -2.24 -10.16 13.21
CA GLU A 92 -2.25 -11.05 12.05
C GLU A 92 -2.57 -10.30 10.75
N SER A 93 -3.66 -9.52 10.74
CA SER A 93 -4.08 -8.77 9.55
C SER A 93 -3.06 -7.70 9.15
N LYS A 94 -2.47 -6.99 10.12
CA LYS A 94 -1.47 -5.94 9.85
C LYS A 94 -0.11 -6.53 9.42
N LYS A 95 0.31 -7.65 10.01
CA LYS A 95 1.55 -8.36 9.66
C LYS A 95 1.47 -8.84 8.21
N ILE A 96 0.36 -9.48 7.83
CA ILE A 96 0.11 -9.90 6.45
C ILE A 96 0.20 -8.71 5.48
N SER A 97 -0.50 -7.60 5.75
CA SER A 97 -0.47 -6.43 4.86
C SER A 97 0.92 -5.81 4.72
N LYS A 98 1.70 -5.70 5.82
CA LYS A 98 3.03 -5.10 5.76
C LYS A 98 4.07 -6.01 5.12
N THR A 99 4.03 -7.31 5.41
CA THR A 99 4.89 -8.30 4.75
C THR A 99 4.63 -8.30 3.25
N ASN A 100 3.35 -8.38 2.84
CA ASN A 100 2.96 -8.37 1.43
C ASN A 100 3.40 -7.09 0.70
N ALA A 101 3.38 -5.94 1.37
CA ALA A 101 3.80 -4.68 0.78
C ALA A 101 5.28 -4.69 0.35
N VAL A 102 6.14 -5.44 1.07
CA VAL A 102 7.58 -5.57 0.75
C VAL A 102 7.81 -6.76 -0.18
N THR A 103 7.26 -7.93 0.12
CA THR A 103 7.49 -9.16 -0.66
C THR A 103 6.92 -9.08 -2.08
N SER A 104 5.87 -8.28 -2.31
CA SER A 104 5.35 -8.01 -3.66
C SER A 104 6.31 -7.25 -4.57
N MET A 105 7.36 -6.63 -4.01
CA MET A 105 8.40 -5.94 -4.77
C MET A 105 9.59 -6.85 -5.11
N ILE A 106 9.62 -8.09 -4.62
CA ILE A 106 10.69 -9.07 -4.86
C ILE A 106 10.21 -10.02 -5.98
N ASP A 107 10.98 -10.07 -7.08
CA ASP A 107 10.56 -10.79 -8.30
C ASP A 107 10.73 -12.32 -8.22
N TYR A 108 11.10 -12.85 -7.05
CA TYR A 108 11.37 -14.28 -6.81
C TYR A 108 10.89 -14.70 -5.41
N PRO A 109 10.64 -16.00 -5.17
CA PRO A 109 10.22 -16.49 -3.87
C PRO A 109 11.34 -16.32 -2.84
N ILE A 110 11.00 -15.75 -1.69
CA ILE A 110 11.86 -15.66 -0.51
C ILE A 110 11.22 -16.47 0.62
N ASP A 111 12.03 -17.17 1.40
CA ASP A 111 11.54 -17.89 2.58
C ASP A 111 10.89 -16.90 3.57
N ALA A 112 9.77 -17.29 4.16
CA ALA A 112 9.07 -16.47 5.15
C ALA A 112 9.94 -16.19 6.38
N ASP A 113 10.83 -17.12 6.74
CA ASP A 113 11.74 -16.96 7.88
C ASP A 113 12.85 -15.92 7.61
N ASN A 114 13.07 -15.57 6.34
CA ASN A 114 14.01 -14.53 5.92
C ASN A 114 13.37 -13.13 5.83
N VAL A 115 12.07 -12.99 6.14
CA VAL A 115 11.34 -11.72 6.07
C VAL A 115 10.63 -11.43 7.39
N HIS A 116 11.07 -10.40 8.11
CA HIS A 116 10.45 -9.99 9.37
C HIS A 116 9.95 -8.54 9.32
N VAL A 117 8.66 -8.33 9.07
CA VAL A 117 8.06 -6.99 8.99
C VAL A 117 6.88 -6.87 9.95
N GLY A 118 6.93 -5.91 10.87
CA GLY A 118 5.85 -5.71 11.83
C GLY A 118 6.09 -4.58 12.84
N PRO A 119 5.06 -4.18 13.60
CA PRO A 119 5.32 -3.48 14.86
C PRO A 119 6.12 -4.41 15.79
N SER A 120 7.07 -3.82 16.50
CA SER A 120 8.05 -4.55 17.29
C SER A 120 7.89 -4.29 18.78
N ASP A 121 7.57 -3.05 19.16
CA ASP A 121 7.48 -2.69 20.58
C ASP A 121 6.74 -1.37 20.85
N TYR A 122 6.47 -1.11 22.12
CA TYR A 122 5.98 0.15 22.67
C TYR A 122 6.98 0.71 23.68
N VAL A 123 7.41 1.96 23.45
CA VAL A 123 8.41 2.65 24.26
C VAL A 123 7.82 3.98 24.75
N PRO A 124 7.33 4.07 26.02
CA PRO A 124 6.48 5.18 26.47
C PRO A 124 7.06 6.59 26.24
N TRP A 125 8.37 6.77 26.46
CA TRP A 125 9.01 8.08 26.36
C TRP A 125 9.22 8.56 24.91
N LEU A 126 8.99 7.70 23.91
CA LEU A 126 9.01 8.14 22.52
C LEU A 126 7.79 9.01 22.18
N LYS A 127 6.68 8.87 22.92
CA LYS A 127 5.41 9.56 22.62
C LYS A 127 5.04 9.34 21.15
N ASP A 128 4.75 10.39 20.39
CA ASP A 128 4.40 10.30 18.96
C ASP A 128 5.60 10.02 18.02
N ARG A 129 6.82 9.96 18.55
CA ARG A 129 7.98 9.57 17.76
C ARG A 129 7.92 8.08 17.46
N LYS A 130 8.11 7.77 16.19
CA LYS A 130 8.19 6.43 15.65
C LYS A 130 9.57 6.20 15.12
N TRP A 131 10.17 5.12 15.60
CA TRP A 131 11.47 4.65 15.16
C TRP A 131 11.27 3.43 14.29
N CYS A 132 12.05 3.36 13.22
CA CYS A 132 12.13 2.19 12.38
C CYS A 132 13.57 1.84 12.08
N HIS A 133 13.88 0.55 12.22
CA HIS A 133 15.12 -0.05 11.75
C HIS A 133 14.79 -0.98 10.59
N ILE A 134 15.42 -0.71 9.44
CA ILE A 134 15.36 -1.57 8.26
C ILE A 134 16.75 -2.17 8.10
N ARG A 135 16.82 -3.49 7.94
CA ARG A 135 18.04 -4.18 7.51
C ARG A 135 17.72 -4.99 6.29
N MET A 136 18.57 -4.89 5.28
CA MET A 136 18.49 -5.65 4.06
C MET A 136 19.85 -6.26 3.77
N GLU A 137 19.89 -7.58 3.75
CA GLU A 137 21.06 -8.34 3.34
C GLU A 137 20.83 -8.81 1.91
N GLY A 138 21.86 -8.71 1.08
CA GLY A 138 21.80 -9.19 -0.28
C GLY A 138 23.13 -9.70 -0.80
N THR A 139 23.08 -10.34 -1.95
CA THR A 139 24.21 -10.89 -2.69
C THR A 139 24.34 -10.11 -4.00
N THR A 140 25.55 -9.61 -4.25
CA THR A 140 25.90 -8.81 -5.43
C THR A 140 26.73 -9.63 -6.42
N TYR A 141 27.32 -8.96 -7.42
CA TYR A 141 28.18 -9.59 -8.40
C TYR A 141 29.34 -10.36 -7.75
N GLY A 142 29.62 -11.57 -8.25
CA GLY A 142 30.69 -12.42 -7.74
C GLY A 142 30.38 -13.02 -6.35
N ASP A 143 29.10 -13.19 -6.03
CA ASP A 143 28.61 -13.71 -4.75
C ASP A 143 29.09 -12.90 -3.52
N VAL A 144 29.38 -11.62 -3.73
CA VAL A 144 29.85 -10.72 -2.68
C VAL A 144 28.67 -10.23 -1.84
N PRO A 145 28.71 -10.38 -0.50
CA PRO A 145 27.61 -9.94 0.37
C PRO A 145 27.54 -8.42 0.45
N LEU A 146 26.31 -7.91 0.55
CA LEU A 146 25.95 -6.53 0.77
C LEU A 146 25.01 -6.47 1.97
N ASN A 147 25.27 -5.52 2.88
CA ASN A 147 24.40 -5.24 4.02
C ASN A 147 24.02 -3.77 4.00
N LEU A 148 22.72 -3.49 4.09
CA LEU A 148 22.18 -2.16 4.27
C LEU A 148 21.48 -2.12 5.63
N GLU A 149 21.80 -1.11 6.43
CA GLU A 149 21.09 -0.76 7.65
C GLU A 149 20.62 0.69 7.57
N LEU A 150 19.35 0.91 7.88
CA LEU A 150 18.74 2.22 7.87
C LEU A 150 17.95 2.42 9.18
N LYS A 151 18.19 3.54 9.84
CA LYS A 151 17.35 4.05 10.92
C LYS A 151 16.52 5.22 10.40
N LEU A 152 15.21 5.15 10.56
CA LEU A 152 14.27 6.23 10.29
C LEU A 152 13.60 6.66 11.59
N GLU A 153 13.58 7.97 11.85
CA GLU A 153 12.80 8.57 12.93
C GLU A 153 11.83 9.59 12.33
N VAL A 154 10.56 9.47 12.70
CA VAL A 154 9.50 10.39 12.27
C VAL A 154 8.54 10.67 13.41
N TRP A 155 7.83 11.79 13.33
CA TRP A 155 6.63 12.03 14.12
C TRP A 155 5.43 11.41 13.41
N ASP A 156 4.79 10.39 13.98
CA ASP A 156 3.81 9.56 13.24
C ASP A 156 2.52 10.32 12.90
N SER A 157 2.04 11.16 13.82
CA SER A 157 0.79 11.91 13.63
C SER A 157 0.91 13.03 12.59
N PRO A 158 1.90 13.97 12.66
CA PRO A 158 2.08 15.00 11.63
C PRO A 158 2.36 14.43 10.24
N ASN A 159 3.10 13.31 10.18
CA ASN A 159 3.47 12.63 8.94
C ASN A 159 2.26 11.99 8.24
N SER A 160 1.17 11.72 8.98
CA SER A 160 -0.11 11.27 8.39
C SER A 160 -1.09 12.44 8.18
N ALA A 161 -0.92 13.53 8.93
CA ALA A 161 -1.78 14.71 8.88
C ALA A 161 -1.79 15.38 7.49
N GLY A 162 -0.63 15.53 6.85
CA GLY A 162 -0.57 16.09 5.49
C GLY A 162 -1.34 15.22 4.47
N VAL A 163 -1.14 13.90 4.55
CA VAL A 163 -1.78 12.93 3.64
C VAL A 163 -3.30 12.93 3.82
N ILE A 164 -3.79 12.96 5.06
CA ILE A 164 -5.24 12.98 5.31
C ILE A 164 -5.87 14.30 4.83
N THR A 165 -5.17 15.44 4.95
CA THR A 165 -5.65 16.72 4.41
C THR A 165 -5.84 16.66 2.90
N ASP A 166 -4.88 16.09 2.17
CA ASP A 166 -5.00 15.93 0.72
C ASP A 166 -6.09 14.92 0.33
N ALA A 167 -6.27 13.84 1.10
CA ALA A 167 -7.38 12.92 0.92
C ALA A 167 -8.75 13.60 1.10
N ILE A 168 -8.90 14.50 2.09
CA ILE A 168 -10.12 15.30 2.29
C ILE A 168 -10.40 16.18 1.08
N ARG A 169 -9.37 16.84 0.54
CA ARG A 169 -9.49 17.68 -0.65
C ARG A 169 -9.88 16.87 -1.89
N CYS A 170 -9.27 15.70 -2.08
CA CYS A 170 -9.62 14.80 -3.19
C CYS A 170 -11.04 14.23 -3.04
N LEU A 171 -11.47 13.91 -1.82
CA LEU A 171 -12.84 13.48 -1.56
C LEU A 171 -13.82 14.59 -1.94
N ARG A 172 -13.52 15.85 -1.58
CA ARG A 172 -14.34 17.00 -1.96
C ARG A 172 -14.44 17.15 -3.48
N LEU A 173 -13.34 17.02 -4.21
CA LEU A 173 -13.35 17.01 -5.69
C LEU A 173 -14.23 15.88 -6.25
N GLY A 174 -14.16 14.69 -5.64
CA GLY A 174 -15.03 13.57 -6.01
C GLY A 174 -16.52 13.89 -5.82
N ILE A 175 -16.88 14.53 -4.70
CA ILE A 175 -18.24 14.99 -4.42
C ILE A 175 -18.68 16.04 -5.45
N ASP A 176 -17.85 17.06 -5.71
CA ASP A 176 -18.18 18.14 -6.64
C ASP A 176 -18.38 17.65 -8.09
N ARG A 177 -17.73 16.54 -8.45
CA ARG A 177 -17.84 15.88 -9.76
C ARG A 177 -18.94 14.81 -9.81
N GLY A 178 -19.68 14.57 -8.72
CA GLY A 178 -20.72 13.54 -8.64
C GLY A 178 -20.18 12.10 -8.73
N LEU A 179 -18.92 11.88 -8.35
CA LEU A 179 -18.31 10.54 -8.33
C LEU A 179 -18.80 9.74 -7.14
N THR A 180 -18.92 8.43 -7.33
CA THR A 180 -19.51 7.52 -6.35
C THR A 180 -18.69 6.23 -6.23
N GLY A 181 -18.80 5.55 -5.09
CA GLY A 181 -17.97 4.38 -4.78
C GLY A 181 -16.53 4.77 -4.44
N THR A 182 -15.60 3.82 -4.55
CA THR A 182 -14.20 4.06 -4.14
C THR A 182 -13.45 4.83 -5.21
N LEU A 183 -12.86 5.98 -4.85
CA LEU A 183 -11.98 6.74 -5.75
C LEU A 183 -10.63 6.01 -5.90
N VAL A 184 -10.34 5.48 -7.09
CA VAL A 184 -9.19 4.58 -7.29
C VAL A 184 -7.86 5.29 -7.08
N ALA A 185 -7.63 6.38 -7.81
CA ALA A 185 -6.35 7.09 -7.77
C ALA A 185 -6.04 7.69 -6.37
N PRO A 186 -6.96 8.42 -5.71
CA PRO A 186 -6.75 8.86 -4.33
C PRO A 186 -6.49 7.71 -3.35
N SER A 187 -7.25 6.61 -3.45
CA SER A 187 -7.05 5.46 -2.56
C SER A 187 -5.67 4.83 -2.76
N ALA A 188 -5.25 4.60 -4.00
CA ALA A 188 -3.96 3.99 -4.30
C ALA A 188 -2.77 4.85 -3.82
N TYR A 189 -2.87 6.17 -3.94
CA TYR A 189 -1.80 7.06 -3.54
C TYR A 189 -1.73 7.28 -2.02
N PHE A 190 -2.87 7.54 -1.37
CA PHE A 190 -2.92 7.91 0.05
C PHE A 190 -3.03 6.73 1.01
N MET A 191 -3.44 5.55 0.56
CA MET A 191 -3.77 4.42 1.44
C MET A 191 -2.83 3.23 1.23
N LYS A 192 -2.53 2.48 2.29
CA LYS A 192 -1.63 1.32 2.28
C LYS A 192 -2.31 0.09 1.68
N SER A 193 -3.63 -0.03 1.87
CA SER A 193 -4.44 -1.16 1.42
C SER A 193 -5.57 -0.70 0.48
N PRO A 194 -5.24 -0.10 -0.69
CA PRO A 194 -6.24 0.29 -1.67
C PRO A 194 -6.95 -0.94 -2.28
N PRO A 195 -8.12 -0.76 -2.91
CA PRO A 195 -8.74 -1.82 -3.71
C PRO A 195 -7.85 -2.31 -4.86
N LEU A 196 -7.10 -1.41 -5.49
CA LEU A 196 -6.15 -1.68 -6.55
C LEU A 196 -4.76 -1.25 -6.11
N GLN A 197 -3.85 -2.21 -5.95
CA GLN A 197 -2.46 -1.93 -5.64
C GLN A 197 -1.75 -1.40 -6.89
N ILE A 198 -1.32 -0.14 -6.84
CA ILE A 198 -0.62 0.54 -7.93
C ILE A 198 0.77 0.91 -7.42
N HIS A 199 1.77 0.90 -8.30
CA HIS A 199 3.10 1.39 -7.97
C HIS A 199 3.05 2.87 -7.55
N ASP A 200 3.86 3.26 -6.57
CA ASP A 200 3.70 4.57 -5.93
C ASP A 200 3.99 5.75 -6.88
N ASP A 201 4.87 5.58 -7.87
CA ASP A 201 5.13 6.53 -8.96
C ASP A 201 3.93 6.72 -9.88
N VAL A 202 3.33 5.61 -10.34
CA VAL A 202 2.12 5.62 -11.16
C VAL A 202 0.93 6.16 -10.35
N ALA A 203 0.80 5.80 -9.08
CA ALA A 203 -0.25 6.31 -8.20
C ALA A 203 -0.14 7.83 -8.02
N ARG A 204 1.09 8.38 -7.95
CA ARG A 204 1.33 9.82 -7.93
C ARG A 204 0.84 10.49 -9.21
N GLU A 205 1.20 9.96 -10.37
CA GLU A 205 0.75 10.52 -11.66
C GLU A 205 -0.77 10.49 -11.80
N ARG A 206 -1.39 9.38 -11.38
CA ARG A 206 -2.83 9.18 -11.40
C ARG A 206 -3.58 10.12 -10.45
N VAL A 207 -3.07 10.34 -9.23
CA VAL A 207 -3.72 11.30 -8.32
C VAL A 207 -3.58 12.74 -8.82
N GLU A 208 -2.46 13.09 -9.46
CA GLU A 208 -2.29 14.41 -10.09
C GLU A 208 -3.25 14.58 -11.28
N ALA A 209 -3.44 13.54 -12.11
CA ALA A 209 -4.45 13.51 -13.16
C ALA A 209 -5.87 13.64 -12.59
N PHE A 210 -6.18 12.95 -11.49
CA PHE A 210 -7.43 13.11 -10.75
C PHE A 210 -7.61 14.54 -10.26
N ILE A 211 -6.60 15.19 -9.69
CA ILE A 211 -6.68 16.58 -9.23
C ILE A 211 -7.00 17.52 -10.40
N ARG A 212 -6.35 17.35 -11.56
CA ARG A 212 -6.64 18.14 -12.78
C ARG A 212 -8.01 17.85 -13.40
N GLY A 213 -8.57 16.66 -13.15
CA GLY A 213 -9.86 16.22 -13.72
C GLY A 213 -9.74 15.33 -14.95
N ASP A 214 -8.52 14.88 -15.28
CA ASP A 214 -8.23 14.03 -16.43
C ASP A 214 -8.57 12.54 -16.18
N GLU A 215 -8.68 12.13 -14.91
CA GLU A 215 -9.00 10.78 -14.48
C GLU A 215 -10.05 10.78 -13.36
N ASN A 216 -11.10 9.97 -13.49
CA ASN A 216 -12.18 9.84 -12.51
C ASN A 216 -12.56 8.37 -12.25
N GLU A 217 -11.61 7.43 -12.40
CA GLU A 217 -11.91 6.01 -12.18
C GLU A 217 -12.41 5.77 -10.74
N THR A 218 -13.57 5.14 -10.63
CA THR A 218 -14.14 4.67 -9.37
C THR A 218 -14.48 3.19 -9.43
N LEU A 219 -14.56 2.56 -8.26
CA LEU A 219 -15.06 1.20 -8.10
C LEU A 219 -16.40 1.23 -7.37
N VAL A 220 -17.42 0.67 -8.01
CA VAL A 220 -18.79 0.64 -7.48
C VAL A 220 -19.17 -0.75 -6.95
N GLY A 221 -18.24 -1.69 -6.91
CA GLY A 221 -18.39 -3.02 -6.34
C GLY A 221 -19.20 -3.99 -7.21
N THR A 222 -19.42 -3.65 -8.48
CA THR A 222 -19.99 -4.54 -9.51
C THR A 222 -18.94 -5.09 -10.45
N GLU A 223 -17.71 -4.58 -10.34
CA GLU A 223 -16.53 -5.13 -10.96
C GLU A 223 -16.34 -6.51 -10.32
N GLY A 224 -16.93 -7.53 -10.96
CA GLY A 224 -16.81 -8.91 -10.52
C GLY A 224 -15.33 -9.25 -10.33
N SER A 225 -15.10 -10.37 -9.65
CA SER A 225 -13.82 -11.07 -9.60
C SER A 225 -13.28 -11.33 -11.01
N ARG A 226 -12.82 -10.29 -11.71
CA ARG A 226 -11.92 -10.38 -12.84
C ARG A 226 -10.68 -10.95 -12.20
N GLU A 227 -10.55 -12.27 -12.32
CA GLU A 227 -9.31 -13.01 -12.22
C GLU A 227 -8.17 -12.04 -12.57
N ARG A 228 -7.10 -11.89 -11.78
CA ARG A 228 -5.95 -12.83 -11.82
C ARG A 228 -5.68 -13.46 -13.20
N ARG A 229 -6.08 -12.82 -14.30
CA ARG A 229 -5.76 -13.11 -15.69
C ARG A 229 -5.05 -11.89 -16.26
N GLY A 230 -3.83 -11.71 -15.79
CA GLY A 230 -2.88 -10.72 -16.28
C GLY A 230 -1.46 -11.22 -16.11
N GLY A 231 -1.22 -12.51 -16.37
CA GLY A 231 0.08 -13.16 -16.17
C GLY A 231 0.34 -14.34 -17.10
N ARG A 232 -0.32 -14.40 -18.27
CA ARG A 232 0.06 -15.32 -19.37
C ARG A 232 -0.26 -14.67 -20.71
N SER A 233 0.49 -13.65 -21.09
CA SER A 233 0.56 -13.21 -22.50
C SER A 233 1.91 -12.59 -22.85
N ARG A 234 3.01 -13.22 -22.42
CA ARG A 234 4.36 -12.94 -22.96
C ARG A 234 5.19 -14.17 -23.34
N SER A 235 4.67 -15.39 -23.20
CA SER A 235 5.42 -16.62 -23.52
C SER A 235 5.13 -17.25 -24.88
N ARG A 236 4.24 -16.67 -25.71
CA ARG A 236 3.93 -17.21 -27.05
C ARG A 236 4.67 -16.54 -28.21
N VAL A 237 5.24 -15.35 -28.01
CA VAL A 237 6.02 -14.65 -29.05
C VAL A 237 7.50 -15.07 -29.04
N ALA A 238 8.05 -15.44 -27.89
CA ALA A 238 9.46 -15.89 -27.79
C ALA A 238 9.70 -17.32 -28.34
N LYS A 239 8.67 -18.18 -28.39
CA LYS A 239 8.82 -19.56 -28.88
C LYS A 239 8.73 -19.70 -30.41
N ALA A 240 8.22 -18.69 -31.10
CA ALA A 240 8.17 -18.67 -32.57
C ALA A 240 9.49 -18.16 -33.19
N ALA A 241 10.23 -17.27 -32.50
CA ALA A 241 11.50 -16.75 -32.98
C ALA A 241 12.67 -17.75 -32.88
N LEU A 242 12.61 -18.70 -31.93
CA LEU A 242 13.64 -19.73 -31.74
C LEU A 242 13.47 -20.97 -32.64
N ALA A 243 12.30 -21.15 -33.28
CA ALA A 243 12.07 -22.25 -34.22
C ALA A 243 12.40 -21.87 -35.69
N ALA A 244 12.53 -20.58 -36.00
CA ALA A 244 12.83 -20.09 -37.34
C ALA A 244 14.32 -19.81 -37.61
N GLY A 245 15.19 -19.95 -36.59
CA GLY A 245 16.63 -19.67 -36.69
C GLY A 245 17.53 -20.91 -36.74
N ALA A 246 16.97 -22.13 -36.88
CA ALA A 246 17.73 -23.38 -36.86
C ALA A 246 17.81 -24.10 -38.22
N THR A 247 17.59 -23.37 -39.32
CA THR A 247 17.84 -23.86 -40.69
C THR A 247 18.45 -22.75 -41.54
N SER A 248 19.77 -22.59 -41.41
CA SER A 248 20.71 -22.12 -42.44
C SER A 248 22.13 -22.31 -41.93
#